data_AF-A0A8J7XM95-F1
#
_entry.id   AF-A0A8J7XM95-F1
#
_cell.length_a   1.000
_cell.length_b   1.000
_cell.length_c   1.000
_cell.angle_alpha   90.00
_cell.angle_beta   90.00
_cell.angle_gamma   90.00
#
_symmetry.space_group_name_H-M   'P 1'
#
loop_
_entity.id
_entity.type
_entity.pdbx_description
1 polymer ?
#
loop_
_entity_poly.entity_id
_entity_poly.type
_entity_poly.pdbx_seq_one_letter_code
_entity_poly.pdbx_strand_id
1 'polypeptide(L)'
;MRLISNFFDLFIFFVYMIIFIFLCVLFDMYWVEANFMGPDSISRQVIESRISIPGFKRDPRILNKLFRRYIPPLVIMNSIFLGIISAMSGFINVIVNLASIFIVVTTLGELYREILMEKKYLKMNLSPFFNR
;
A
#
# COMPACT_ATOMS: atom_id res chain seq x y z
N MET A 1 11.18 -29.34 -0.64
CA MET A 1 12.45 -29.55 -1.37
C MET A 1 12.26 -30.67 -2.41
N ARG A 2 11.79 -30.32 -3.61
CA ARG A 2 11.84 -31.20 -4.79
C ARG A 2 12.84 -30.58 -5.76
N LEU A 3 13.81 -31.39 -6.16
CA LEU A 3 14.89 -31.04 -7.06
C LEU A 3 14.37 -30.40 -8.35
N ILE A 4 15.02 -29.31 -8.77
CA ILE A 4 15.25 -29.06 -10.20
C ILE A 4 16.11 -30.23 -10.68
N SER A 5 15.52 -31.17 -11.41
CA SER A 5 16.29 -32.19 -12.15
C SER A 5 16.03 -32.15 -13.64
N ASN A 6 14.97 -31.47 -14.10
CA ASN A 6 14.57 -31.43 -15.51
C ASN A 6 14.45 -30.00 -16.02
N PHE A 7 14.92 -29.78 -17.26
CA PHE A 7 14.74 -28.53 -18.00
C PHE A 7 13.26 -28.11 -18.11
N PHE A 8 12.35 -29.09 -18.11
CA PHE A 8 10.91 -28.86 -18.18
C PHE A 8 10.32 -28.18 -16.93
N ASP A 9 10.86 -28.46 -15.74
CA ASP A 9 10.41 -27.84 -14.48
C ASP A 9 10.74 -26.33 -14.44
N LEU A 10 11.88 -25.95 -15.03
CA LEU A 10 12.29 -24.56 -15.15
C LEU A 10 11.32 -23.76 -16.04
N PHE A 11 10.89 -24.37 -17.14
CA PHE A 11 9.92 -23.75 -18.06
C PHE A 11 8.56 -23.52 -17.38
N ILE A 12 8.05 -24.52 -16.65
CA ILE A 12 6.80 -24.40 -15.89
C ILE A 12 6.90 -23.30 -14.83
N PHE A 13 8.01 -23.24 -14.10
CA PHE A 13 8.22 -22.20 -13.08
C PHE A 13 8.19 -20.80 -13.69
N PHE A 14 8.84 -20.59 -14.84
CA PHE A 14 8.85 -19.30 -15.52
C PHE A 14 7.47 -18.87 -16.02
N VAL A 15 6.70 -19.82 -16.59
CA VAL A 15 5.31 -19.57 -17.01
C VAL A 15 4.42 -19.26 -15.82
N TYR A 16 4.54 -20.02 -14.72
CA TYR A 16 3.82 -19.77 -13.47
C TYR A 16 4.12 -18.36 -12.93
N MET A 17 5.40 -17.98 -12.90
CA MET A 17 5.87 -16.67 -12.47
C MET A 17 5.26 -15.52 -13.28
N ILE A 18 5.23 -15.64 -14.61
CA ILE A 18 4.64 -14.61 -15.49
C ILE A 18 3.13 -14.46 -15.24
N ILE A 19 2.40 -15.58 -15.18
CA ILE A 19 0.95 -15.58 -14.94
C ILE A 19 0.64 -15.00 -13.56
N PHE A 20 1.44 -15.35 -12.54
CA PHE A 20 1.29 -14.83 -11.19
C PHE A 20 1.48 -13.32 -11.12
N ILE A 21 2.55 -12.78 -11.73
CA ILE A 21 2.80 -11.34 -11.78
C ILE A 21 1.66 -10.62 -12.52
N PHE A 22 1.19 -11.19 -13.64
CA PHE A 22 0.08 -10.62 -14.40
C PHE A 22 -1.21 -10.55 -13.57
N LEU A 23 -1.55 -11.62 -12.85
CA LEU A 23 -2.69 -11.64 -11.94
C LEU A 23 -2.55 -10.62 -10.80
N CYS A 24 -1.35 -10.49 -10.21
CA CYS A 24 -1.09 -9.51 -9.15
C CYS A 24 -1.31 -8.07 -9.64
N VAL A 25 -0.81 -7.71 -10.83
CA VAL A 25 -1.01 -6.38 -11.40
C VAL A 25 -2.48 -6.10 -11.68
N LEU A 26 -3.20 -7.07 -12.26
CA LEU A 26 -4.64 -6.92 -12.49
C LEU A 26 -5.40 -6.73 -11.18
N PHE A 27 -5.11 -7.56 -10.18
CA PHE A 27 -5.74 -7.46 -8.88
C PHE A 27 -5.52 -6.10 -8.23
N ASP A 28 -4.30 -5.57 -8.28
CA ASP A 28 -3.95 -4.28 -7.67
C ASP A 28 -4.63 -3.10 -8.38
N MET A 29 -4.75 -3.15 -9.72
CA MET A 29 -5.53 -2.15 -10.47
C MET A 29 -7.01 -2.16 -10.09
N TYR A 30 -7.62 -3.35 -9.97
CA TYR A 30 -9.00 -3.47 -9.52
C TYR A 30 -9.17 -3.04 -8.06
N TRP A 31 -8.18 -3.30 -7.20
CA TRP A 31 -8.21 -2.90 -5.79
C TRP A 31 -8.32 -1.38 -5.62
N VAL A 32 -7.57 -0.60 -6.41
CA VAL A 32 -7.61 0.87 -6.36
C VAL A 32 -9.00 1.40 -6.68
N GLU A 33 -9.66 0.84 -7.70
CA GLU A 33 -11.01 1.22 -8.09
C GLU A 33 -12.04 0.76 -7.03
N ALA A 34 -11.89 -0.46 -6.51
CA ALA A 34 -12.80 -1.06 -5.53
C ALA A 34 -12.80 -0.32 -4.17
N ASN A 35 -11.66 0.22 -3.74
CA ASN A 35 -11.56 0.95 -2.47
C ASN A 35 -12.04 2.40 -2.56
N PHE A 36 -12.55 2.85 -3.71
CA PHE A 36 -13.01 4.24 -3.93
C PHE A 36 -11.95 5.29 -3.51
N MET A 37 -10.67 4.90 -3.48
CA MET A 37 -9.51 5.76 -3.21
C MET A 37 -9.11 6.48 -4.50
N GLY A 38 -10.10 7.08 -5.16
CA GLY A 38 -9.85 7.93 -6.29
C GLY A 38 -8.99 9.13 -5.86
N PRO A 39 -8.20 9.70 -6.77
CA PRO A 39 -7.43 10.91 -6.51
C PRO A 39 -8.31 12.07 -6.00
N ASP A 40 -9.59 12.06 -6.36
CA ASP A 40 -10.61 13.00 -5.90
C ASP A 40 -11.07 12.78 -4.44
N SER A 41 -11.15 11.54 -3.96
CA SER A 41 -11.52 11.27 -2.56
C SER A 41 -10.34 11.55 -1.63
N ILE A 42 -9.12 11.21 -2.05
CA ILE A 42 -7.89 11.50 -1.30
C ILE A 42 -7.65 13.01 -1.20
N SER A 43 -7.82 13.76 -2.29
CA SER A 43 -7.66 15.22 -2.24
C SER A 43 -8.70 15.89 -1.35
N ARG A 44 -9.97 15.44 -1.39
CA ARG A 44 -11.03 15.93 -0.51
C ARG A 44 -10.70 15.62 0.95
N GLN A 45 -10.28 14.40 1.26
CA GLN A 45 -9.88 14.02 2.61
C GLN A 45 -8.68 14.85 3.12
N VAL A 46 -7.69 15.11 2.28
CA VAL A 46 -6.53 15.96 2.61
C VAL A 46 -6.97 17.40 2.87
N ILE A 47 -7.87 17.96 2.06
CA ILE A 47 -8.39 19.32 2.24
C ILE A 47 -9.30 19.42 3.48
N GLU A 48 -10.16 18.42 3.71
CA GLU A 48 -11.10 18.34 4.83
C GLU A 48 -10.40 18.12 6.17
N SER A 49 -9.23 17.47 6.17
CA SER A 49 -8.41 17.28 7.38
C SER A 49 -7.95 18.59 8.04
N ARG A 50 -8.19 19.75 7.39
CA ARG A 50 -7.79 21.10 7.83
C ARG A 50 -6.31 21.23 8.18
N ILE A 51 -5.48 20.27 7.79
CA ILE A 51 -4.02 20.38 7.78
C ILE A 51 -3.68 21.32 6.63
N SER A 52 -3.73 22.60 6.91
CA SER A 52 -3.34 23.63 5.94
C SER A 52 -1.83 23.58 5.80
N ILE A 53 -1.33 23.04 4.69
CA ILE A 53 0.07 23.24 4.30
C ILE A 53 0.20 24.74 3.98
N PRO A 54 0.88 25.53 4.82
CA PRO A 54 0.96 26.97 4.64
C PRO A 54 1.83 27.25 3.40
N GLY A 55 1.25 27.85 2.35
CA GLY A 55 2.02 28.31 1.18
C GLY A 55 1.39 28.13 -0.22
N PHE A 56 0.32 27.34 -0.37
CA PHE A 56 -0.35 27.17 -1.68
C PHE A 56 -1.79 27.70 -1.62
N LYS A 57 -2.20 28.51 -2.60
CA LYS A 57 -3.64 28.77 -2.82
C LYS A 57 -4.30 27.40 -3.02
N ARG A 58 -5.28 27.08 -2.17
CA ARG A 58 -5.98 25.77 -2.10
C ARG A 58 -6.80 25.53 -3.37
N ASP A 59 -6.15 25.28 -4.48
CA ASP A 59 -6.85 24.94 -5.71
C ASP A 59 -6.93 23.40 -5.82
N PRO A 60 -8.08 22.78 -5.46
CA PRO A 60 -8.25 21.32 -5.43
C PRO A 60 -7.94 20.67 -6.77
N ARG A 61 -8.06 21.43 -7.87
CA ARG A 61 -7.80 20.99 -9.23
C ARG A 61 -6.35 20.60 -9.48
N ILE A 62 -5.39 21.29 -8.85
CA ILE A 62 -3.97 21.03 -9.05
C ILE A 62 -3.56 19.76 -8.31
N LEU A 63 -4.04 19.60 -7.07
CA LEU A 63 -3.77 18.43 -6.24
C LEU A 63 -4.39 17.15 -6.81
N ASN A 64 -5.63 17.25 -7.32
CA ASN A 64 -6.28 16.16 -8.06
C ASN A 64 -5.49 15.70 -9.28
N LYS A 65 -4.97 16.65 -10.07
CA LYS A 65 -4.19 16.34 -11.27
C LYS A 65 -2.88 15.63 -10.90
N LEU A 66 -2.29 15.97 -9.75
CA LEU A 66 -1.12 15.29 -9.21
C LEU A 66 -1.49 13.85 -8.82
N PHE A 67 -2.41 13.65 -7.89
CA PHE A 67 -2.77 12.31 -7.42
C PHE A 67 -3.24 11.39 -8.55
N ARG A 68 -4.02 11.91 -9.51
CA ARG A 68 -4.47 11.13 -10.68
C ARG A 68 -3.33 10.61 -11.54
N ARG A 69 -2.20 11.32 -11.58
CA ARG A 69 -1.00 10.90 -12.31
C ARG A 69 -0.05 10.05 -11.47
N TYR A 70 -0.04 10.20 -10.14
CA TYR A 70 0.90 9.48 -9.27
C TYR A 70 0.36 8.13 -8.76
N ILE A 71 -0.94 7.99 -8.51
CA ILE A 71 -1.51 6.74 -7.96
C ILE A 71 -1.33 5.56 -8.94
N PRO A 72 -1.74 5.63 -10.22
CA PRO A 72 -1.63 4.49 -11.12
C PRO A 72 -0.20 3.95 -11.33
N PRO A 73 0.83 4.79 -11.60
CA PRO A 73 2.19 4.27 -11.76
C PRO A 73 2.80 3.78 -10.45
N LEU A 74 2.42 4.37 -9.30
CA LEU A 74 2.91 3.91 -8.00
C LEU A 74 2.40 2.51 -7.68
N VAL A 75 1.13 2.23 -7.97
CA VAL A 75 0.48 0.92 -7.78
C VAL A 75 1.19 -0.13 -8.63
N ILE A 76 1.31 0.10 -9.94
CA ILE A 76 2.01 -0.82 -10.87
C ILE A 76 3.45 -1.08 -10.42
N MET A 77 4.16 -0.05 -9.96
CA MET A 77 5.52 -0.20 -9.45
C MET A 77 5.55 -1.13 -8.22
N ASN A 78 4.67 -0.91 -7.24
CA ASN A 78 4.58 -1.75 -6.05
C ASN A 78 4.25 -3.21 -6.39
N SER A 79 3.31 -3.47 -7.31
CA SER A 79 2.96 -4.85 -7.67
C SER A 79 4.13 -5.58 -8.35
N ILE A 80 4.91 -4.90 -9.19
CA ILE A 80 6.12 -5.46 -9.80
C ILE A 80 7.16 -5.80 -8.72
N PHE A 81 7.40 -4.88 -7.76
CA PHE A 81 8.32 -5.12 -6.65
C PHE A 81 7.89 -6.33 -5.81
N LEU A 82 6.61 -6.43 -5.43
CA LEU A 82 6.09 -7.55 -4.65
C LEU A 82 6.15 -8.88 -5.43
N GLY A 83 5.88 -8.85 -6.74
CA GLY A 83 6.02 -10.01 -7.61
C GLY A 83 7.45 -10.55 -7.66
N ILE A 84 8.44 -9.65 -7.76
CA ILE A 84 9.87 -10.02 -7.72
C ILE A 84 10.24 -10.59 -6.36
N ILE A 85 9.83 -9.94 -5.26
CA ILE A 85 10.11 -10.40 -3.89
C ILE A 85 9.50 -11.79 -3.64
N SER A 86 8.29 -12.04 -4.12
CA SER A 86 7.63 -13.34 -3.99
C SER A 86 8.36 -14.43 -4.79
N ALA A 87 8.90 -14.11 -5.97
CA ALA A 87 9.76 -15.00 -6.73
C ALA A 87 10.99 -15.42 -5.94
N MET A 88 11.64 -14.43 -5.31
CA MET A 88 12.85 -14.63 -4.51
C MET A 88 12.55 -15.48 -3.27
N SER A 89 11.39 -15.29 -2.65
CA SER A 89 10.97 -16.11 -1.52
C SER A 89 10.75 -17.57 -1.89
N GLY A 90 10.45 -17.90 -3.15
CA GLY A 90 10.33 -19.30 -3.61
C GLY A 90 11.65 -20.09 -3.49
N PHE A 91 12.80 -19.41 -3.48
CA PHE A 91 14.11 -20.04 -3.28
C PHE A 91 14.46 -20.25 -1.81
N ILE A 92 13.83 -19.47 -0.93
CA ILE A 92 14.09 -19.48 0.50
C ILE A 92 13.06 -20.44 1.12
N ASN A 93 13.48 -21.58 1.68
CA ASN A 93 12.59 -22.54 2.37
C ASN A 93 12.09 -21.97 3.72
N VAL A 94 11.56 -20.75 3.73
CA VAL A 94 10.98 -20.11 4.91
C VAL A 94 9.46 -20.21 4.81
N ILE A 95 8.84 -20.61 5.92
CA ILE A 95 7.38 -20.78 6.05
C ILE A 95 6.64 -19.47 5.77
N VAL A 96 7.31 -18.34 6.02
CA VAL A 96 6.80 -16.98 5.84
C VAL A 96 7.42 -16.33 4.60
N ASN A 97 6.57 -15.90 3.66
CA ASN A 97 7.00 -15.15 2.49
C ASN A 97 7.32 -13.69 2.86
N LEU A 98 8.33 -13.09 2.22
CA LEU A 98 8.72 -11.69 2.44
C LEU A 98 7.56 -10.70 2.17
N ALA A 99 6.68 -11.01 1.21
CA ALA A 99 5.49 -10.20 0.96
C ALA A 99 4.54 -10.19 2.18
N SER A 100 4.42 -11.31 2.88
CA SER A 100 3.53 -11.45 4.05
C SER A 100 4.07 -10.69 5.27
N ILE A 101 5.38 -10.67 5.48
CA ILE A 101 5.93 -9.87 6.58
C ILE A 101 5.86 -8.37 6.28
N PHE A 102 6.02 -7.97 5.02
CA PHE A 102 5.88 -6.57 4.62
C PHE A 102 4.47 -6.02 4.88
N ILE A 103 3.42 -6.78 4.51
CA ILE A 103 2.04 -6.38 4.79
C ILE A 103 1.78 -6.29 6.30
N VAL A 104 2.29 -7.23 7.10
CA VAL A 104 2.12 -7.19 8.56
C VAL A 104 2.76 -5.96 9.18
N VAL A 105 4.02 -5.66 8.82
CA VAL A 105 4.73 -4.49 9.38
C VAL A 105 4.07 -3.18 8.98
N THR A 106 3.62 -3.05 7.73
CA THR A 106 2.94 -1.85 7.25
C THR A 106 1.60 -1.63 7.94
N THR A 107 0.74 -2.65 7.99
CA THR A 107 -0.55 -2.58 8.70
C THR A 107 -0.38 -2.31 10.20
N LEU A 108 0.58 -2.94 10.86
CA LEU A 108 0.85 -2.68 12.29
C LEU A 108 1.31 -1.23 12.52
N GLY A 109 2.14 -0.69 11.63
CA GLY A 109 2.60 0.70 11.73
C GLY A 109 1.48 1.72 11.50
N GLU A 110 0.50 1.41 10.65
CA GLU A 110 -0.69 2.23 10.43
C GLU A 110 -1.64 2.18 11.63
N LEU A 111 -1.91 0.98 12.16
CA LEU A 111 -2.70 0.78 13.37
C LEU A 111 -2.09 1.53 14.57
N TYR A 112 -0.77 1.46 14.74
CA TYR A 112 -0.07 2.19 15.80
C TYR A 112 -0.26 3.70 15.67
N ARG A 113 -0.18 4.24 14.44
CA ARG A 113 -0.42 5.67 14.16
C ARG A 113 -1.86 6.07 14.49
N GLU A 114 -2.83 5.24 14.15
CA GLU A 114 -4.25 5.48 14.44
C GLU A 114 -4.50 5.58 15.96
N ILE A 115 -3.98 4.63 16.73
CA ILE A 115 -4.09 4.63 18.20
C ILE A 115 -3.43 5.86 18.83
N LEU A 116 -2.27 6.29 18.30
CA LEU A 116 -1.60 7.50 18.78
C LEU A 116 -2.41 8.77 18.50
N MET A 117 -3.02 8.85 17.32
CA MET A 117 -3.88 9.97 16.96
C MET A 117 -5.09 10.03 17.89
N GLU A 118 -5.77 8.91 18.11
CA GLU A 118 -6.92 8.83 19.03
C GLU A 118 -6.56 9.28 20.45
N LYS A 119 -5.43 8.78 20.99
CA LYS A 119 -4.93 9.22 22.31
C LYS A 119 -4.64 10.72 22.36
N LYS A 120 -4.14 11.31 21.27
CA LYS A 120 -3.90 12.76 21.18
C LYS A 120 -5.20 13.54 21.21
N TYR A 121 -6.21 13.11 20.45
CA TYR A 121 -7.55 13.72 20.46
C TYR A 121 -8.19 13.64 21.85
N LEU A 122 -8.10 12.48 22.52
CA LEU A 122 -8.61 12.28 23.87
C LEU A 122 -7.93 13.21 24.89
N LYS A 123 -6.59 13.33 24.85
CA LYS A 123 -5.86 14.26 25.74
C LYS A 123 -6.22 15.73 25.51
N MET A 124 -6.41 16.13 24.26
CA MET A 124 -6.77 17.51 23.91
C MET A 124 -8.21 17.83 24.39
N ASN A 125 -9.13 16.86 24.28
CA ASN A 125 -10.50 16.99 24.77
C ASN A 125 -10.64 16.84 26.30
N LEU A 126 -9.75 16.09 26.96
CA LEU A 126 -9.69 15.98 28.44
C LEU A 126 -8.92 17.13 29.11
N SER A 127 -8.23 17.99 28.36
CA SER A 127 -7.46 19.11 28.93
C SER A 127 -8.25 20.08 29.84
N PRO A 128 -9.56 20.33 29.68
CA PRO A 128 -10.33 21.12 30.64
C PRO A 128 -10.85 20.31 31.85
N PHE A 129 -10.78 18.98 31.85
CA PHE A 129 -11.24 18.12 32.95
C PHE A 129 -10.15 17.79 33.98
N PHE A 130 -8.87 17.91 33.60
CA PHE A 130 -7.74 17.62 34.47
C PHE A 130 -7.12 18.88 35.11
N ASN A 131 -7.66 20.06 34.81
CA ASN A 131 -7.18 21.36 35.32
C ASN A 131 -8.12 21.98 36.38
N ARG A 132 -8.65 21.14 37.28
CA ARG A 132 -9.35 21.52 38.51
C ARG A 132 -8.85 20.66 39.66
#